data_AF-A0A7R9Z437-F1
#
_entry.id   AF-A0A7R9Z437-F1
#
_cell.length_a   1.000
_cell.length_b   1.000
_cell.length_c   1.000
_cell.angle_alpha   90.00
_cell.angle_beta   90.00
_cell.angle_gamma   90.00
#
_symmetry.space_group_name_H-M   'P 1'
#
loop_
_entity.id
_entity.type
_entity.pdbx_description
1 polymer ?
#
loop_
_entity_poly.entity_id
_entity_poly.type
_entity_poly.pdbx_seq_one_letter_code
_entity_poly.pdbx_strand_id
1 'polypeptide(L)'
;EVPARRKDGSEFPIELGISEILLPSNTSFEEEEEKDTGLTLFCAYLRDLTDEKERQRVADYECGLLQGMIDASFDPMFQIDSEGTIRRANRAATALFGWSREDFIGRNISMICG
;
A
#
# COMPACT_ATOMS: atom_id res chain seq x y z
N GLU A 1 -7.72 7.92 -7.28
CA GLU A 1 -8.44 7.61 -6.02
C GLU A 1 -9.19 8.85 -5.58
N VAL A 2 -10.47 8.70 -5.24
CA VAL A 2 -11.34 9.79 -4.80
C VAL A 2 -12.16 9.27 -3.60
N PRO A 3 -12.40 10.07 -2.56
CA PRO A 3 -13.30 9.66 -1.49
C PRO A 3 -14.76 9.64 -1.99
N ALA A 4 -15.42 8.49 -1.86
CA ALA A 4 -16.86 8.36 -2.03
C ALA A 4 -17.55 8.32 -0.66
N ARG A 5 -18.82 8.72 -0.63
CA ARG A 5 -19.64 8.66 0.58
C ARG A 5 -20.77 7.65 0.40
N ARG A 6 -20.86 6.68 1.32
CA ARG A 6 -22.00 5.74 1.38
C ARG A 6 -23.27 6.48 1.77
N LYS A 7 -24.43 5.85 1.57
CA LYS A 7 -25.73 6.40 1.99
C LYS A 7 -25.81 6.66 3.50
N ASP A 8 -25.07 5.87 4.29
CA ASP A 8 -24.97 6.01 5.75
C ASP A 8 -24.06 7.17 6.21
N GLY A 9 -23.40 7.86 5.28
CA GLY A 9 -22.50 8.98 5.56
C GLY A 9 -21.02 8.60 5.74
N SER A 10 -20.68 7.32 5.79
CA SER A 10 -19.27 6.88 5.85
C SER A 10 -18.52 7.15 4.55
N GLU A 11 -17.27 7.59 4.66
CA GLU A 11 -16.39 7.78 3.51
C GLU A 11 -15.57 6.52 3.24
N PHE A 12 -15.41 6.18 1.97
CA PHE A 12 -14.60 5.05 1.53
C PHE A 12 -13.84 5.39 0.25
N PRO A 13 -12.62 4.86 0.10
CA PRO A 13 -11.80 5.14 -1.06
C PRO A 13 -12.35 4.38 -2.28
N ILE A 14 -12.52 5.10 -3.39
CA ILE A 14 -12.88 4.50 -4.66
C ILE A 14 -11.87 4.84 -5.75
N GLU A 15 -11.81 3.96 -6.73
CA GLU A 15 -11.29 4.24 -8.06
C GLU A 15 -12.49 4.48 -9.00
N LEU A 16 -12.51 5.65 -9.62
CA LEU A 16 -13.50 6.06 -10.61
C LEU A 16 -12.80 6.20 -11.96
N GLY A 17 -13.23 5.41 -12.94
CA GLY A 17 -12.84 5.61 -14.34
C GLY A 17 -14.05 6.04 -15.15
N ILE A 18 -13.88 7.07 -15.99
CA ILE A 18 -14.91 7.58 -16.89
C ILE A 18 -14.36 7.48 -18.31
N SER A 19 -15.12 6.87 -19.21
CA SER A 19 -14.81 6.76 -20.64
C SER A 19 -15.93 7.37 -21.45
N GLU A 20 -15.55 8.17 -22.44
CA GLU A 20 -16.47 8.75 -23.41
C GLU A 20 -16.70 7.77 -24.56
N ILE A 21 -17.96 7.56 -24.92
CA ILE A 21 -18.38 6.73 -26.04
C ILE A 21 -19.19 7.61 -27.00
N LEU A 22 -18.67 7.79 -28.20
CA LEU A 22 -19.29 8.58 -29.25
C LEU A 22 -20.15 7.63 -30.10
N LEU A 23 -21.47 7.74 -30.00
CA LEU A 23 -22.38 6.95 -30.82
C LEU A 23 -22.59 7.64 -32.18
N PRO A 24 -22.47 6.91 -33.30
CA PRO A 24 -22.85 7.42 -34.59
C PRO A 24 -24.36 7.72 -34.63
N SER A 25 -24.74 8.73 -35.41
CA SER A 25 -26.10 9.28 -35.54
C SER A 25 -27.15 8.27 -36.02
N ASN A 26 -26.75 7.07 -36.45
CA ASN A 26 -27.65 5.97 -36.83
C ASN A 26 -28.04 5.05 -35.66
N THR A 27 -27.59 5.32 -34.42
CA THR A 27 -27.90 4.50 -33.24
C THR A 27 -29.20 4.99 -32.61
N SER A 28 -30.33 4.56 -33.16
CA SER A 28 -31.68 4.97 -32.75
C SER A 28 -32.10 4.36 -31.41
N PHE A 29 -32.01 5.16 -30.33
CA PHE A 29 -32.73 4.89 -29.07
C PHE A 29 -34.00 5.74 -28.92
N GLU A 30 -34.23 6.69 -29.82
CA GLU A 30 -35.49 7.45 -29.92
C GLU A 30 -35.92 7.45 -31.40
N GLU A 31 -37.12 6.96 -31.66
CA GLU A 31 -37.77 7.09 -32.97
C GLU A 31 -38.10 8.58 -33.20
N GLU A 32 -37.72 9.08 -34.37
CA GLU A 32 -38.13 10.36 -34.97
C GLU A 32 -37.68 11.65 -34.26
N GLU A 33 -36.46 12.11 -34.57
CA GLU A 33 -36.22 13.44 -35.15
C GLU A 33 -34.74 13.62 -35.54
N GLU A 34 -34.53 14.20 -36.71
CA GLU A 34 -33.26 14.41 -37.42
C GLU A 34 -32.28 15.28 -36.60
N LYS A 35 -31.51 14.66 -35.70
CA LYS A 35 -30.36 15.30 -35.03
C LYS A 35 -29.06 14.80 -35.65
N ASP A 36 -28.43 15.67 -36.45
CA ASP A 36 -27.08 15.49 -37.03
C ASP A 36 -25.96 15.54 -35.96
N THR A 37 -26.31 15.57 -34.67
CA THR A 37 -25.39 15.57 -33.55
C THR A 37 -25.30 14.17 -32.96
N GLY A 38 -24.20 13.46 -33.23
CA GLY A 38 -23.90 12.17 -32.60
C GLY A 38 -24.07 12.24 -31.08
N LEU A 39 -24.72 11.23 -30.50
CA LEU A 39 -24.93 11.15 -29.06
C LEU A 39 -23.59 10.83 -28.37
N THR A 40 -23.17 11.66 -27.42
CA THR A 40 -22.02 11.38 -26.57
C THR A 40 -22.51 10.74 -25.28
N LEU A 41 -22.13 9.50 -25.04
CA LEU A 41 -22.38 8.78 -23.79
C LEU A 41 -21.13 8.77 -22.92
N PHE A 42 -21.31 8.85 -21.61
CA PHE A 42 -20.24 8.60 -20.65
C PHE A 42 -20.50 7.28 -19.93
N CYS A 43 -19.57 6.34 -20.05
CA CYS A 43 -19.56 5.12 -19.26
C CYS A 43 -18.62 5.33 -18.07
N ALA A 44 -19.11 5.11 -16.85
CA ALA A 44 -18.28 5.17 -15.65
C ALA A 44 -18.25 3.81 -14.95
N TYR A 45 -17.09 3.42 -14.43
CA TYR A 45 -16.96 2.29 -13.51
C TYR A 45 -16.46 2.78 -12.15
N LEU A 46 -16.99 2.17 -11.10
CA LEU A 46 -16.66 2.44 -9.71
C LEU A 46 -16.08 1.16 -9.11
N ARG A 47 -14.87 1.26 -8.58
CA ARG A 47 -14.24 0.16 -7.83
C ARG A 47 -14.03 0.60 -6.39
N ASP A 48 -14.59 -0.17 -5.47
CA ASP A 48 -14.35 -0.02 -4.04
C ASP A 48 -12.91 -0.49 -3.71
N LEU A 49 -12.14 0.37 -3.04
CA LEU A 49 -10.78 0.08 -2.60
C LEU A 49 -10.68 -0.18 -1.09
N THR A 50 -11.80 -0.26 -0.37
CA THR A 50 -11.84 -0.42 1.09
C THR A 50 -11.03 -1.64 1.53
N ASP A 51 -11.34 -2.82 0.98
CA ASP A 51 -10.70 -4.08 1.36
C ASP A 51 -9.18 -4.06 1.12
N GLU A 52 -8.75 -3.46 0.00
CA GLU A 52 -7.33 -3.36 -0.33
C GLU A 52 -6.59 -2.43 0.63
N LYS A 53 -7.18 -1.26 0.88
CA LYS A 53 -6.61 -0.26 1.78
C LYS A 53 -6.57 -0.73 3.22
N GLU A 54 -7.58 -1.48 3.67
CA GLU A 54 -7.59 -2.08 5.00
C GLU A 54 -6.51 -3.14 5.14
N ARG A 55 -6.36 -4.05 4.16
CA ARG A 55 -5.27 -5.04 4.17
C ARG A 55 -3.90 -4.39 4.19
N GLN A 56 -3.69 -3.36 3.36
CA GLN A 56 -2.43 -2.62 3.36
C GLN A 56 -2.18 -1.94 4.70
N ARG A 57 -3.19 -1.28 5.28
CA ARG A 57 -3.08 -0.61 6.59
C ARG A 57 -2.77 -1.59 7.72
N VAL A 58 -3.42 -2.75 7.74
CA VAL A 58 -3.16 -3.78 8.75
C VAL A 58 -1.74 -4.30 8.61
N ALA A 59 -1.29 -4.61 7.39
CA ALA A 59 0.07 -5.07 7.14
C ALA A 59 1.13 -4.02 7.55
N ASP A 60 0.90 -2.74 7.22
CA ASP A 60 1.80 -1.64 7.57
C ASP A 60 1.85 -1.43 9.10
N TYR A 61 0.69 -1.51 9.77
CA TYR A 61 0.59 -1.41 11.22
C TYR A 61 1.31 -2.56 11.93
N GLU A 62 1.09 -3.80 11.50
CA GLU A 62 1.77 -4.98 12.06
C GLU A 62 3.28 -4.90 11.86
N CYS A 63 3.73 -4.52 10.66
CA CYS A 63 5.16 -4.30 10.39
C CYS A 63 5.75 -3.21 11.29
N GLY A 64 5.07 -2.08 11.46
CA GLY A 64 5.51 -1.01 12.37
C GLY A 64 5.57 -1.46 13.83
N LEU A 65 4.58 -2.22 14.29
CA LEU A 65 4.50 -2.74 15.65
C LEU A 65 5.66 -3.70 15.95
N LEU A 66 5.93 -4.65 15.05
CA LEU A 66 7.04 -5.58 15.18
C LEU A 66 8.39 -4.85 15.25
N GLN A 67 8.59 -3.84 14.40
CA GLN A 67 9.80 -3.02 14.43
C GLN A 67 9.94 -2.26 15.76
N GLY A 68 8.86 -1.65 16.24
CA GLY A 68 8.83 -0.97 17.52
C GLY A 68 9.15 -1.89 18.70
N MET A 69 8.61 -3.11 18.71
CA MET A 69 8.91 -4.11 19.74
C MET A 69 10.39 -4.51 19.76
N ILE A 70 10.98 -4.76 18.58
CA ILE A 70 12.40 -5.12 18.47
C ILE A 70 13.30 -3.98 18.99
N ASP A 71 13.01 -2.73 18.61
CA ASP A 71 13.80 -1.57 19.03
C ASP A 71 13.58 -1.15 20.49
N ALA A 72 12.42 -1.47 21.06
CA ALA A 72 12.10 -1.23 22.47
C ALA A 72 12.68 -2.31 23.40
N SER A 73 13.04 -3.49 22.87
CA SER A 73 13.64 -4.56 23.66
C SER A 73 14.95 -4.11 24.31
N PHE A 74 15.13 -4.49 25.58
CA PHE A 74 16.37 -4.28 26.32
C PHE A 74 17.43 -5.34 26.01
N ASP A 75 17.01 -6.48 25.44
CA ASP A 75 17.93 -7.53 25.04
C ASP A 75 18.51 -7.23 23.65
N PRO A 76 19.83 -7.40 23.45
CA PRO A 76 20.47 -7.32 22.15
C PRO A 76 19.84 -8.30 21.15
N MET A 77 19.31 -7.77 20.04
CA MET A 77 18.68 -8.58 19.00
C MET A 77 19.31 -8.29 17.63
N PHE A 78 19.56 -9.36 16.89
CA PHE A 78 20.03 -9.34 15.52
C PHE A 78 19.08 -10.12 14.62
N GLN A 79 18.80 -9.56 13.44
CA GLN A 79 18.15 -10.29 12.36
C GLN A 79 19.21 -10.65 11.34
N ILE A 80 19.29 -11.92 10.96
CA ILE A 80 20.22 -12.43 9.95
C ILE A 80 19.45 -13.03 8.78
N ASP A 81 20.06 -13.08 7.61
CA ASP A 81 19.58 -13.90 6.50
C ASP A 81 20.14 -15.33 6.54
N SER A 82 19.82 -16.13 5.52
CA SER A 82 20.23 -17.53 5.38
C SER A 82 21.75 -17.72 5.29
N GLU A 83 22.51 -16.69 4.92
CA GLU A 83 23.98 -16.74 4.84
C GLU A 83 24.63 -16.22 6.14
N GLY A 84 23.82 -15.85 7.13
CA GLY A 84 24.29 -15.27 8.39
C GLY A 84 24.64 -13.79 8.27
N THR A 85 24.26 -13.11 7.18
CA THR A 85 24.49 -11.67 7.03
C THR A 85 23.48 -10.91 7.88
N ILE A 86 23.97 -10.00 8.73
CA ILE A 86 23.15 -9.18 9.59
C ILE A 86 22.35 -8.18 8.74
N ARG A 87 21.03 -8.26 8.84
CA ARG A 87 20.06 -7.36 8.20
C ARG A 87 19.51 -6.30 9.15
N ARG A 88 19.51 -6.58 10.47
CA ARG A 88 19.17 -5.59 11.51
C ARG A 88 19.92 -5.84 12.81
N ALA A 89 20.15 -4.75 13.53
CA ALA A 89 20.55 -4.73 14.93
C ALA A 89 19.67 -3.70 15.67
N ASN A 90 19.06 -4.11 16.79
CA ASN A 90 18.26 -3.21 17.62
C ASN A 90 19.15 -2.25 18.44
N ARG A 91 18.52 -1.27 19.11
CA ARG A 91 19.26 -0.29 19.92
C ARG A 91 20.06 -0.94 21.05
N ALA A 92 19.53 -1.97 21.69
CA ALA A 92 20.23 -2.71 22.75
C ALA A 92 21.52 -3.37 22.24
N ALA A 93 21.51 -3.95 21.02
CA ALA A 93 22.69 -4.51 20.39
C ALA A 93 23.77 -3.46 20.12
N THR A 94 23.41 -2.31 19.54
CA THR A 94 24.38 -1.22 19.32
C THR A 94 24.97 -0.71 20.63
N ALA A 95 24.15 -0.64 21.70
CA ALA A 95 24.60 -0.21 23.02
C ALA A 95 25.55 -1.22 23.67
N LEU A 96 25.29 -2.52 23.52
CA LEU A 96 26.14 -3.58 24.09
C LEU A 96 27.56 -3.57 23.49
N PHE A 97 27.66 -3.50 22.17
CA PHE A 97 28.95 -3.57 21.47
C PHE A 97 29.62 -2.21 21.27
N GLY A 98 28.89 -1.11 21.47
CA GLY A 98 29.40 0.25 21.25
C GLY A 98 29.63 0.61 19.79
N TRP A 99 28.99 -0.12 18.86
CA TRP A 99 29.10 0.10 17.41
C TRP A 99 27.84 0.74 16.85
N SER A 100 27.97 1.41 15.71
CA SER A 100 26.82 1.92 14.98
C SER A 100 26.01 0.78 14.36
N ARG A 101 24.75 1.04 14.00
CA ARG A 101 23.93 0.06 13.29
C ARG A 101 24.61 -0.33 11.97
N GLU A 102 25.17 0.66 11.27
CA GLU A 102 25.83 0.54 9.98
C GLU A 102 27.08 -0.35 10.03
N ASP A 103 27.75 -0.44 11.19
CA ASP A 103 28.88 -1.34 11.40
C ASP A 103 28.45 -2.82 11.39
N PHE A 104 27.20 -3.11 11.75
CA PHE A 104 26.66 -4.46 11.73
C PHE A 104 26.05 -4.84 10.38
N ILE A 105 25.28 -3.93 9.77
CA ILE A 105 24.49 -4.26 8.58
C ILE A 105 25.40 -4.71 7.44
N GLY A 106 25.07 -5.85 6.83
CA GLY A 106 25.84 -6.40 5.71
C GLY A 106 27.08 -7.21 6.13
N ARG A 107 27.39 -7.31 7.42
CA ARG A 107 28.46 -8.18 7.93
C ARG A 107 27.93 -9.52 8.40
N ASN A 108 28.78 -10.54 8.45
CA ASN A 108 28.41 -11.85 8.95
C ASN A 108 28.33 -11.88 10.48
N ILE A 109 27.33 -12.57 11.03
CA ILE A 109 27.10 -12.72 12.48
C ILE A 109 28.29 -13.33 13.22
N SER A 110 29.15 -14.09 12.53
CA SER A 110 30.37 -14.67 13.10
C SER A 110 31.32 -13.62 13.71
N MET A 111 31.23 -12.35 13.29
CA MET A 111 32.08 -11.28 13.81
C MET A 111 31.86 -10.99 15.31
N ILE A 112 30.72 -11.40 15.88
CA ILE A 112 30.38 -11.22 17.29
C ILE A 112 30.09 -12.53 18.04
N CYS A 113 29.97 -13.65 17.32
CA CYS A 113 29.68 -14.97 17.88
C CYS A 113 30.87 -15.93 17.77
N GLY A 114 32.10 -15.40 17.75
CA GLY A 114 33.34 -16.17 17.62
C GLY A 114 33.50 -17.29 18.65
#